data_AF-A0A377KNY2-F1
#
_entry.id   AF-A0A377KNY2-F1
#
_cell.length_a   1.000
_cell.length_b   1.000
_cell.length_c   1.000
_cell.angle_alpha   90.00
_cell.angle_beta   90.00
_cell.angle_gamma   90.00
#
_symmetry.space_group_name_H-M   'P 1'
#
loop_
_entity.id
_entity.type
_entity.pdbx_description
1 polymer ?
#
loop_
_entity_poly.entity_id
_entity_poly.type
_entity_poly.pdbx_seq_one_letter_code
_entity_poly.pdbx_strand_id
1 'polypeptide(L)'
;MKTINLIKVFIASPGDIAAKRNEVEETIYRWNIENTDNTKVILMPIRWETNAIPTYINNSSGQSVINKQIVENSDILLAIFGHKLGSPVDNYRSGTIAEIDYFYKNRKGEVGIFFLDEPVPQILAEVDRLQLTRQKN
;
A
#
# COMPACT_ATOMS: atom_id res chain seq x y z
N MET A 1 10.64 -6.78 -32.18
CA MET A 1 9.90 -6.38 -30.96
C MET A 1 9.85 -7.56 -30.00
N LYS A 2 10.07 -7.34 -28.70
CA LYS A 2 9.92 -8.37 -27.65
C LYS A 2 8.52 -8.25 -27.03
N THR A 3 7.86 -9.37 -26.77
CA THR A 3 6.65 -9.42 -25.94
C THR A 3 7.08 -9.61 -24.49
N ILE A 4 6.55 -8.79 -23.58
CA ILE A 4 6.86 -8.77 -22.15
C ILE A 4 5.54 -8.87 -21.37
N ASN A 5 5.53 -9.63 -20.28
CA ASN A 5 4.42 -9.69 -19.35
C ASN A 5 4.54 -8.55 -18.33
N LEU A 6 3.50 -7.71 -18.25
CA LEU A 6 3.39 -6.64 -17.26
C LEU A 6 2.69 -7.18 -16.01
N ILE A 7 3.28 -6.98 -14.84
CA ILE A 7 2.66 -7.27 -13.55
C ILE A 7 2.57 -5.96 -12.77
N LYS A 8 1.36 -5.53 -12.43
CA LYS A 8 1.11 -4.33 -11.64
C LYS A 8 1.22 -4.64 -10.15
N VAL A 9 2.15 -3.98 -9.48
CA VAL A 9 2.47 -4.17 -8.07
C VAL A 9 1.97 -2.96 -7.29
N PHE A 10 0.84 -3.12 -6.60
CA PHE A 10 0.31 -2.06 -5.76
C PHE A 10 1.06 -1.97 -4.44
N ILE A 11 1.63 -0.80 -4.16
CA ILE A 11 2.36 -0.52 -2.92
C ILE A 11 1.42 0.22 -1.97
N ALA A 12 0.83 -0.54 -1.04
CA ALA A 12 -0.07 -0.04 -0.02
C ALA A 12 0.73 0.30 1.24
N SER A 13 0.59 1.51 1.77
CA SER A 13 1.15 1.84 3.09
C SER A 13 0.52 3.08 3.70
N PRO A 14 0.60 3.23 5.04
CA PRO A 14 0.18 4.45 5.69
C PRO A 14 1.08 5.65 5.33
N GLY A 15 0.57 6.86 5.55
CA GLY A 15 1.23 8.11 5.12
C GLY A 15 2.57 8.41 5.81
N ASP A 16 2.87 7.80 6.96
CA ASP A 16 4.06 8.05 7.77
C ASP A 16 5.35 7.44 7.21
N ILE A 17 5.27 6.56 6.22
CA ILE A 17 6.43 5.89 5.61
C ILE A 17 6.64 6.22 4.13
N ALA A 18 6.33 7.46 3.73
CA ALA A 18 6.44 7.91 2.34
C ALA A 18 7.84 7.70 1.73
N ALA A 19 8.91 7.94 2.50
CA ALA A 19 10.28 7.71 2.03
C ALA A 19 10.55 6.23 1.72
N LYS A 20 10.02 5.31 2.53
CA LYS A 20 10.17 3.86 2.34
C LYS A 20 9.42 3.33 1.13
N ARG A 21 8.30 3.96 0.75
CA ARG A 21 7.65 3.66 -0.54
C ARG A 21 8.57 3.94 -1.72
N ASN A 22 9.33 5.03 -1.68
CA ASN A 22 10.26 5.37 -2.76
C ASN A 22 11.38 4.31 -2.87
N GLU A 23 11.91 3.82 -1.75
CA GLU A 23 12.91 2.74 -1.74
C GLU A 23 12.39 1.46 -2.42
N VAL A 24 11.10 1.15 -2.27
CA VAL A 24 10.46 -0.01 -2.92
C VAL A 24 10.34 0.20 -4.42
N GLU A 25 9.94 1.39 -4.87
CA GLU A 25 9.87 1.74 -6.29
C GLU A 25 11.25 1.67 -6.96
N GLU A 26 12.29 2.19 -6.29
CA GLU A 26 13.68 2.09 -6.77
C GLU A 26 14.14 0.63 -6.84
N THR A 27 13.74 -0.19 -5.89
CA THR A 27 14.07 -1.63 -5.87
C THR A 27 13.40 -2.36 -7.04
N ILE A 28 12.12 -2.08 -7.30
CA ILE A 28 11.39 -2.60 -8.47
C ILE A 28 12.08 -2.15 -9.76
N TYR A 29 12.51 -0.89 -9.84
CA TYR A 29 13.22 -0.36 -11.00
C TYR A 29 14.55 -1.09 -11.26
N ARG A 30 15.38 -1.29 -10.22
CA ARG A 30 16.62 -2.06 -10.34
C ARG A 30 16.35 -3.51 -10.75
N TRP A 31 15.35 -4.15 -10.14
CA TRP A 31 14.97 -5.51 -10.50
C TRP A 31 14.58 -5.60 -11.99
N ASN A 32 13.79 -4.65 -12.50
CA ASN A 32 13.42 -4.63 -13.91
C ASN A 32 14.63 -4.52 -14.83
N ILE A 33 15.62 -3.67 -14.51
CA ILE A 33 16.87 -3.54 -15.30
C ILE A 33 17.60 -4.89 -15.37
N GLU A 34 17.74 -5.56 -14.23
CA GLU A 34 18.53 -6.79 -14.12
C GLU A 34 17.82 -8.02 -14.69
N ASN A 35 16.48 -8.05 -14.67
CA ASN A 35 15.72 -9.28 -14.87
C ASN A 35 14.82 -9.29 -16.11
N THR A 36 14.43 -8.14 -16.67
CA THR A 36 13.40 -8.10 -17.74
C THR A 36 13.79 -8.92 -18.96
N ASP A 37 15.06 -8.86 -19.38
CA ASP A 37 15.51 -9.56 -20.59
C ASP A 37 15.50 -11.08 -20.46
N ASN A 38 15.76 -11.59 -19.26
CA ASN A 38 15.80 -13.03 -18.97
C ASN A 38 14.41 -13.57 -18.63
N THR A 39 13.65 -12.84 -17.82
CA THR A 39 12.34 -13.27 -17.30
C THR A 39 11.19 -12.97 -18.26
N LYS A 40 11.36 -11.98 -19.15
CA LYS A 40 10.29 -11.37 -19.96
C LYS A 40 9.15 -10.84 -19.10
N VAL A 41 9.45 -10.41 -17.88
CA VAL A 41 8.51 -9.80 -16.94
C VAL A 41 8.97 -8.39 -16.62
N ILE A 42 8.02 -7.47 -16.49
CA ILE A 42 8.26 -6.14 -15.94
C ILE A 42 7.26 -5.88 -14.81
N LEU A 43 7.79 -5.43 -13.68
CA LEU A 43 7.02 -5.03 -12.50
C LEU A 43 6.71 -3.53 -12.61
N MET A 44 5.44 -3.18 -12.63
CA MET A 44 4.98 -1.79 -12.65
C MET A 44 4.53 -1.38 -11.26
N PRO A 45 5.26 -0.51 -10.55
CA PRO A 45 4.81 -0.02 -9.25
C PRO A 45 3.56 0.85 -9.45
N ILE A 46 2.55 0.62 -8.60
CA ILE A 46 1.31 1.38 -8.56
C ILE A 46 1.16 1.98 -7.15
N ARG A 47 0.81 3.25 -7.09
CA ARG A 47 0.57 4.04 -5.87
C ARG A 47 -0.64 4.94 -6.04
N TRP A 48 -1.35 5.22 -4.96
CA TRP A 48 -2.51 6.11 -5.04
C TRP A 48 -2.11 7.55 -5.36
N GLU A 49 -0.94 8.03 -4.91
CA GLU A 49 -0.50 9.40 -5.12
C GLU A 49 -0.27 9.74 -6.59
N THR A 50 0.13 8.75 -7.40
CA THR A 50 0.56 8.94 -8.78
C THR A 50 -0.34 8.25 -9.80
N ASN A 51 -1.15 7.27 -9.37
CA ASN A 51 -1.99 6.48 -10.27
C ASN A 51 -3.50 6.62 -10.01
N ALA A 52 -3.92 7.32 -8.95
CA ALA A 52 -5.33 7.68 -8.78
C ALA A 52 -5.69 8.89 -9.66
N ILE A 53 -6.84 8.81 -10.32
CA ILE A 53 -7.39 9.92 -11.10
C ILE A 53 -8.50 10.58 -10.27
N PRO A 54 -8.44 11.91 -10.01
CA PRO A 54 -9.50 12.61 -9.29
C PRO A 54 -10.85 12.35 -9.98
N THR A 55 -11.71 11.60 -9.29
CA THR A 55 -12.99 11.15 -9.86
C THR A 55 -14.07 11.33 -8.82
N TYR A 56 -15.13 12.04 -9.22
CA TYR A 56 -16.35 12.14 -8.42
C TYR A 56 -17.37 11.13 -8.94
N ILE A 57 -17.84 10.24 -8.06
CA ILE A 57 -18.95 9.32 -8.33
C ILE A 57 -20.03 9.61 -7.29
N ASN A 58 -21.25 9.86 -7.75
CA ASN A 58 -22.36 10.17 -6.85
C ASN A 58 -22.53 9.04 -5.81
N ASN A 59 -22.72 9.41 -4.54
CA ASN A 59 -22.86 8.48 -3.41
C ASN A 59 -21.70 7.48 -3.22
N SER A 60 -20.48 7.83 -3.60
CA SER A 60 -19.28 6.97 -3.42
C SER A 60 -18.24 7.65 -2.52
N SER A 61 -17.58 6.86 -1.67
CA SER A 61 -16.46 7.35 -0.84
C SER A 61 -15.17 7.45 -1.67
N GLY A 62 -14.24 8.31 -1.27
CA GLY A 62 -12.92 8.41 -1.91
C GLY A 62 -12.17 7.06 -1.90
N GLN A 63 -12.31 6.28 -0.82
CA GLN A 63 -11.72 4.93 -0.74
C GLN A 63 -12.33 3.99 -1.78
N SER A 64 -13.65 4.06 -2.02
CA SER A 64 -14.29 3.21 -3.03
C SER A 64 -13.80 3.50 -4.45
N VAL A 65 -13.43 4.76 -4.74
CA VAL A 65 -12.82 5.16 -6.01
C VAL A 65 -11.41 4.58 -6.13
N ILE A 66 -10.58 4.71 -5.09
CA ILE A 66 -9.23 4.16 -5.04
C ILE A 66 -9.26 2.64 -5.24
N ASN A 67 -10.16 1.93 -4.55
CA ASN A 67 -10.29 0.49 -4.66
C ASN A 67 -10.56 0.05 -6.11
N LYS A 68 -11.50 0.71 -6.80
CA LYS A 68 -11.81 0.42 -8.21
C LYS A 68 -10.67 0.77 -9.16
N GLN A 69 -10.04 1.92 -8.97
CA GLN A 69 -9.01 2.39 -9.90
C GLN A 69 -7.70 1.62 -9.76
N ILE A 70 -7.32 1.27 -8.54
CA ILE A 70 -5.97 0.79 -8.23
C ILE A 70 -6.00 -0.66 -7.77
N VAL A 71 -6.76 -0.95 -6.72
CA VAL A 71 -6.72 -2.28 -6.09
C VAL A 71 -7.23 -3.35 -7.04
N GLU A 72 -8.35 -3.11 -7.74
CA GLU A 72 -8.86 -4.06 -8.75
C GLU A 72 -7.93 -4.21 -9.96
N ASN A 73 -7.18 -3.17 -10.30
CA ASN A 73 -6.35 -3.17 -11.50
C ASN A 73 -4.92 -3.63 -11.23
N SER A 74 -4.62 -4.15 -10.05
CA SER A 74 -3.29 -4.64 -9.65
C SER A 74 -3.25 -6.16 -9.57
N ASP A 75 -2.09 -6.73 -9.84
CA ASP A 75 -1.85 -8.18 -9.88
C ASP A 75 -1.25 -8.70 -8.56
N ILE A 76 -0.45 -7.86 -7.89
CA ILE A 76 0.20 -8.12 -6.61
C ILE A 76 -0.04 -6.92 -5.69
N LEU A 77 -0.24 -7.17 -4.39
CA LEU A 77 -0.28 -6.13 -3.36
C LEU A 77 0.91 -6.31 -2.40
N LEU A 78 1.69 -5.24 -2.21
CA LEU A 78 2.73 -5.12 -1.20
C LEU A 78 2.27 -4.10 -0.14
N ALA A 79 1.91 -4.60 1.03
CA ALA A 79 1.57 -3.77 2.17
C ALA A 79 2.79 -3.56 3.06
N ILE A 80 3.09 -2.30 3.38
CA ILE A 80 4.21 -1.94 4.24
C ILE A 80 3.68 -1.13 5.41
N PHE A 81 4.07 -1.51 6.62
CA PHE A 81 3.70 -0.83 7.86
C PHE A 81 4.94 -0.37 8.61
N GLY A 82 4.93 0.90 9.02
CA GLY A 82 5.86 1.44 10.01
C GLY A 82 5.29 1.30 11.41
N HIS A 83 5.30 2.41 12.16
CA HIS A 83 4.82 2.43 13.54
C HIS A 83 3.30 2.62 13.67
N LYS A 84 2.60 2.91 12.57
CA LYS A 84 1.15 3.13 12.56
C LYS A 84 0.48 2.15 11.59
N LEU A 85 -0.76 1.77 11.93
CA LEU A 85 -1.63 1.05 10.99
C LEU A 85 -2.21 1.98 9.92
N GLY A 86 -2.31 3.28 10.20
CA GLY A 86 -2.98 4.29 9.38
C GLY A 86 -4.25 4.84 10.05
N SER A 87 -5.02 5.62 9.30
CA SER A 87 -6.27 6.24 9.78
C SER A 87 -7.48 5.35 9.46
N PRO A 88 -8.43 5.16 10.39
CA PRO A 88 -9.66 4.41 10.14
C PRO A 88 -10.42 4.94 8.92
N VAL A 89 -10.97 4.03 8.12
CA VAL A 89 -11.85 4.35 6.99
C VAL A 89 -13.03 3.39 6.99
N ASP A 90 -14.23 3.92 6.77
CA ASP A 90 -15.47 3.14 6.79
C ASP A 90 -15.53 2.18 8.00
N ASN A 91 -15.50 0.87 7.76
CA ASN A 91 -15.53 -0.18 8.79
C ASN A 91 -14.15 -0.77 9.14
N TYR A 92 -13.05 -0.18 8.65
CA TYR A 92 -11.69 -0.68 8.81
C TYR A 92 -10.86 0.19 9.74
N ARG A 93 -9.95 -0.47 10.47
CA ARG A 93 -8.99 0.19 11.36
C ARG A 93 -7.98 1.05 10.61
N SER A 94 -7.75 0.78 9.32
CA SER A 94 -7.00 1.69 8.44
C SER A 94 -7.33 1.52 6.97
N GLY A 95 -7.02 2.53 6.15
CA GLY A 95 -7.09 2.47 4.68
C GLY A 95 -6.30 1.31 4.08
N THR A 96 -5.04 1.12 4.50
CA THR A 96 -4.20 0.02 4.03
C THR A 96 -4.79 -1.36 4.36
N ILE A 97 -5.43 -1.53 5.53
CA ILE A 97 -6.12 -2.78 5.87
C ILE A 97 -7.36 -2.97 4.97
N ALA A 98 -8.13 -1.91 4.72
CA ALA A 98 -9.27 -1.96 3.81
C ALA A 98 -8.84 -2.37 2.39
N GLU A 99 -7.71 -1.85 1.92
CA GLU A 99 -7.12 -2.18 0.63
C GLU A 99 -6.68 -3.64 0.54
N ILE A 100 -6.00 -4.18 1.56
CA ILE A 100 -5.61 -5.60 1.63
C ILE A 100 -6.84 -6.51 1.59
N ASP A 101 -7.84 -6.22 2.41
CA ASP A 101 -9.07 -7.02 2.48
C ASP A 101 -9.85 -6.95 1.16
N TYR A 102 -9.96 -5.76 0.56
CA TYR A 102 -10.60 -5.56 -0.73
C TYR A 102 -9.86 -6.32 -1.84
N PHE A 103 -8.53 -6.24 -1.88
CA PHE A 103 -7.70 -6.96 -2.83
C PHE A 103 -7.94 -8.46 -2.71
N TYR A 104 -7.83 -9.02 -1.50
CA TYR A 104 -8.01 -10.44 -1.25
C TYR A 104 -9.42 -10.95 -1.62
N LYS A 105 -10.46 -10.14 -1.38
CA LYS A 105 -11.84 -10.50 -1.71
C LYS A 105 -12.14 -10.46 -3.21
N ASN A 106 -11.56 -9.49 -3.94
CA ASN A 106 -11.90 -9.24 -5.35
C ASN A 106 -10.84 -9.80 -6.33
N ARG A 107 -9.69 -10.24 -5.82
CA ARG A 107 -8.58 -10.81 -6.58
C ARG A 107 -8.02 -12.00 -5.81
N LYS A 108 -7.68 -13.07 -6.52
CA LYS A 108 -6.90 -14.20 -5.98
C LYS A 108 -5.39 -13.98 -6.15
N GLY A 109 -4.95 -12.72 -6.16
CA GLY A 109 -3.56 -12.35 -6.35
C GLY A 109 -2.75 -12.56 -5.07
N GLU A 110 -1.43 -12.42 -5.19
CA GLU A 110 -0.51 -12.57 -4.06
C GLU A 110 -0.43 -11.29 -3.22
N VAL A 111 -0.34 -11.46 -1.91
CA VAL A 111 -0.21 -10.37 -0.94
C VAL A 111 1.06 -10.55 -0.12
N GLY A 112 1.97 -9.59 -0.20
CA GLY A 112 3.12 -9.49 0.69
C GLY A 112 2.87 -8.45 1.76
N ILE A 113 3.04 -8.80 3.04
CA ILE A 113 2.90 -7.87 4.17
C ILE A 113 4.24 -7.74 4.88
N PHE A 114 4.74 -6.51 5.00
CA PHE A 114 6.02 -6.17 5.58
C PHE A 114 5.83 -5.18 6.73
N PHE A 115 6.58 -5.40 7.81
CA PHE A 115 6.69 -4.49 8.93
C PHE A 115 8.13 -3.99 8.99
N LEU A 116 8.31 -2.67 9.06
CA LEU A 116 9.63 -2.09 9.25
C LEU A 116 10.10 -2.39 10.67
N ASP A 117 11.28 -3.00 10.77
CA ASP A 117 11.97 -3.22 12.03
C ASP A 117 12.83 -2.00 12.37
N GLU A 118 12.15 -0.91 12.73
CA GLU A 118 12.78 0.35 13.14
C GLU A 118 12.39 0.69 14.60
N PRO A 119 13.27 1.33 15.37
CA PRO A 119 12.93 1.78 16.72
C PRO A 119 11.75 2.75 16.70
N VAL A 120 10.75 2.51 17.57
CA VAL A 120 9.60 3.40 17.69
C VAL A 120 10.05 4.79 18.17
N PRO A 121 9.74 5.88 17.44
CA PRO A 121 10.02 7.24 17.87
C PRO A 121 9.46 7.52 19.27
N GLN A 122 10.26 8.12 20.14
CA GLN A 122 9.90 8.37 21.54
C GLN A 122 8.58 9.14 21.70
N ILE A 123 8.32 10.09 20.80
CA ILE A 123 7.08 10.88 20.77
C ILE A 123 5.84 10.01 20.59
N LEU A 124 5.91 8.96 19.77
CA LEU A 124 4.80 8.03 19.56
C LEU A 124 4.59 7.15 20.79
N ALA A 125 5.69 6.66 21.38
CA ALA A 125 5.63 5.88 22.62
C ALA A 125 5.03 6.67 23.79
N GLU A 126 5.24 8.00 23.84
CA GLU A 126 4.67 8.85 24.87
C GLU A 126 3.17 9.12 24.66
N VAL A 127 2.74 9.35 23.41
CA VAL A 127 1.31 9.50 23.08
C VAL A 127 0.53 8.24 23.45
N ASP A 128 1.05 7.05 23.13
CA ASP A 128 0.40 5.77 23.48
C ASP A 128 0.24 5.62 25.00
N ARG A 129 1.29 5.94 25.77
CA ARG A 129 1.23 5.93 27.25
C ARG A 129 0.15 6.87 27.78
N LEU A 130 0.04 8.08 27.24
CA LEU A 130 -0.98 9.05 27.67
C LEU A 130 -2.40 8.59 27.33
N GLN A 131 -2.60 7.97 26.16
CA GLN A 131 -3.92 7.44 25.77
C GLN A 131 -4.35 6.24 26.63
N LEU A 132 -3.44 5.33 26.95
CA LEU A 132 -3.69 4.21 27.86
C LEU A 132 -4.06 4.66 29.28
N THR A 133 -3.46 5.77 29.74
CA THR A 133 -3.73 6.34 31.07
C THR A 133 -5.12 7.00 31.11
N ARG A 134 -5.57 7.60 30.00
CA ARG A 134 -6.91 8.22 29.86
C ARG A 134 -8.06 7.22 29.77
N GLN A 135 -7.82 5.99 29.31
CA GLN A 135 -8.85 4.95 29.25
C GLN A 135 -9.06 4.21 30.58
N LYS A 136 -8.20 4.46 31.59
CA LYS A 136 -8.28 3.84 32.92
C LYS A 136 -9.00 4.70 33.97
N ASN A 137 -9.43 5.91 33.61
CA ASN A 137 -10.25 6.82 34.41
C ASN A 137 -11.60 7.01 33.74
#